data_AF-A0A1F9IQ64-F1
#
_entry.id   AF-A0A1F9IQ64-F1
#
_cell.length_a   1.000
_cell.length_b   1.000
_cell.length_c   1.000
_cell.angle_alpha   90.00
_cell.angle_beta   90.00
_cell.angle_gamma   90.00
#
_symmetry.space_group_name_H-M   'P 1'
#
loop_
_entity.id
_entity.type
_entity.pdbx_description
1 polymer ?
#
loop_
_entity_poly.entity_id
_entity_poly.type
_entity_poly.pdbx_seq_one_letter_code
_entity_poly.pdbx_strand_id
1 'polypeptide(L)' 'MKISKDMVVNDCIKLYPKTIGVFTRFSIDSCCGGAVSIEAAAKRDKADLDAMLAALDEAVAG' A
#
# COMPACT_ATOMS: atom_id res chain seq x y z
N MET A 1 -11.52 3.04 -8.00
CA MET A 1 -10.37 3.93 -8.25
C MET A 1 -9.15 3.03 -8.25
N LYS A 2 -8.30 3.01 -9.28
CA LYS A 2 -7.30 1.93 -9.39
C LYS A 2 -5.96 2.31 -8.76
N ILE A 3 -5.56 1.64 -7.68
CA ILE A 3 -4.21 1.81 -7.11
C ILE A 3 -3.22 0.99 -7.94
N SER A 4 -2.11 1.63 -8.34
CA SER A 4 -1.03 0.98 -9.08
C SER A 4 0.11 0.61 -8.14
N LYS A 5 0.75 -0.52 -8.40
CA LYS A 5 1.91 -1.02 -7.65
C LYS A 5 3.16 -0.14 -7.73
N ASP A 6 3.26 0.67 -8.78
CA ASP A 6 4.31 1.68 -8.97
C ASP A 6 4.09 2.93 -8.11
N MET A 7 2.89 3.11 -7.57
CA MET A 7 2.58 4.25 -6.72
C MET A 7 3.40 4.18 -5.43
N VAL A 8 3.89 5.33 -4.97
CA VAL A 8 4.62 5.44 -3.72
C VAL A 8 3.66 5.26 -2.54
N VAL A 9 4.05 4.46 -1.54
CA VAL A 9 3.21 4.17 -0.37
C VAL A 9 2.78 5.46 0.33
N ASN A 10 3.72 6.38 0.57
CA ASN A 10 3.41 7.67 1.19
C ASN A 10 2.45 8.54 0.38
N ASP A 11 2.58 8.59 -0.95
CA ASP A 11 1.64 9.33 -1.80
C ASP A 11 0.25 8.68 -1.78
N CYS A 12 0.19 7.35 -1.84
CA CYS A 12 -1.05 6.61 -1.70
C CYS A 12 -1.75 6.91 -0.36
N ILE A 13 -0.99 6.92 0.74
CA ILE A 13 -1.52 7.25 2.08
C ILE A 13 -2.00 8.71 2.15
N LYS A 14 -1.25 9.66 1.58
CA LYS A 14 -1.63 11.08 1.55
C LYS A 14 -2.90 11.31 0.75
N LEU A 15 -3.04 10.64 -0.40
CA LEU A 15 -4.23 10.71 -1.25
C LEU A 15 -5.42 9.99 -0.60
N TYR A 16 -5.15 8.85 0.05
CA TYR A 16 -6.15 7.95 0.60
C TYR A 16 -5.75 7.50 2.01
N PRO A 17 -6.02 8.30 3.05
CA PRO A 17 -5.64 7.96 4.43
C PRO A 17 -6.27 6.64 4.93
N LYS A 18 -7.39 6.20 4.34
CA LYS A 18 -8.00 4.88 4.61
C LYS A 18 -7.05 3.70 4.31
N THR A 19 -6.12 3.87 3.36
CA THR A 19 -5.18 2.82 2.94
C THR A 19 -4.15 2.47 4.03
N ILE A 20 -3.91 3.36 5.01
CA ILE A 20 -3.03 3.07 6.17
C ILE A 20 -3.43 1.77 6.86
N GLY A 21 -4.73 1.54 7.06
CA GLY A 21 -5.22 0.33 7.71
C GLY A 21 -4.87 -0.94 6.93
N VAL A 22 -4.86 -0.85 5.59
CA VAL A 22 -4.44 -1.94 4.71
C VAL A 22 -2.94 -2.19 4.88
N PHE A 23 -2.10 -1.16 4.72
CA PHE A 23 -0.64 -1.30 4.88
C PHE A 23 -0.25 -1.89 6.24
N THR A 24 -0.88 -1.44 7.33
CA THR A 24 -0.67 -1.99 8.67
C THR A 24 -1.07 -3.46 8.78
N ARG A 25 -2.19 -3.87 8.14
CA ARG A 25 -2.65 -5.27 8.13
C ARG A 25 -1.69 -6.20 7.38
N PHE A 26 -1.03 -5.70 6.35
CA PHE A 26 -0.02 -6.41 5.58
C PHE A 26 1.40 -6.29 6.19
N SER A 27 1.52 -5.72 7.40
CA SER A 27 2.81 -5.48 8.08
C SER A 27 3.82 -4.72 7.22
N ILE A 28 3.34 -3.81 6.36
CA ILE A 28 4.22 -2.94 5.57
C ILE A 28 4.80 -1.87 6.49
N ASP A 29 6.12 -1.90 6.67
CA ASP A 29 6.82 -0.88 7.46
C ASP A 29 6.90 0.43 6.65
N SER A 30 5.82 1.21 6.75
CA SER A 30 5.70 2.56 6.17
C SER A 30 6.56 3.60 6.91
N CYS A 31 6.98 3.29 8.15
CA CYS A 31 7.75 4.19 9.01
C CYS A 31 9.18 4.41 8.49
N CYS A 32 9.83 3.35 7.99
CA CYS A 32 11.16 3.42 7.39
C CYS A 32 11.16 3.20 5.86
N GLY A 33 10.03 2.76 5.28
CA GLY A 33 9.90 2.38 3.87
C GLY A 33 8.86 3.14 3.04
N GLY A 34 8.17 4.14 3.59
CA GLY A 34 7.06 4.80 2.88
C GLY A 34 7.44 5.56 1.59
N ALA A 35 8.73 5.83 1.37
CA ALA A 35 9.25 6.51 0.18
C ALA A 35 9.49 5.58 -1.02
N VAL A 36 9.18 4.29 -0.91
CA VAL A 36 9.28 3.33 -2.02
C VAL A 36 7.91 3.04 -2.63
N SER A 37 7.91 2.41 -3.82
CA SER A 37 6.69 1.93 -4.45
C SER A 37 6.03 0.82 -3.63
N ILE A 38 4.72 0.68 -3.78
CA ILE A 38 3.92 -0.38 -3.15
C ILE A 38 4.49 -1.77 -3.47
N GLU A 39 4.95 -2.01 -4.70
CA GLU A 39 5.63 -3.24 -5.09
C GLU A 39 6.93 -3.48 -4.30
N ALA A 40 7.78 -2.46 -4.20
CA ALA A 40 9.05 -2.57 -3.50
C ALA A 40 8.85 -2.83 -2.00
N ALA A 41 7.86 -2.14 -1.40
CA ALA A 41 7.48 -2.35 -0.01
C ALA A 41 6.97 -3.79 0.21
N ALA A 42 6.04 -4.26 -0.62
CA ALA A 42 5.51 -5.62 -0.53
C ALA A 42 6.62 -6.67 -0.68
N LYS A 43 7.53 -6.48 -1.64
CA LYS A 43 8.65 -7.40 -1.87
C LYS A 43 9.63 -7.43 -0.71
N ARG A 44 9.94 -6.27 -0.13
CA ARG A 44 10.85 -6.14 1.03
C ARG A 44 10.27 -6.83 2.26
N ASP A 45 9.00 -6.56 2.53
CA ASP A 45 8.28 -7.06 3.70
C ASP A 45 7.69 -8.46 3.48
N LYS A 46 7.93 -9.07 2.30
CA LYS A 46 7.39 -10.37 1.85
C LYS A 46 5.87 -10.46 1.94
N ALA A 47 5.19 -9.34 1.75
CA ALA A 47 3.74 -9.27 1.66
C ALA A 47 3.26 -9.69 0.27
N ASP A 48 2.04 -10.23 0.22
CA ASP A 48 1.40 -10.58 -1.04
C ASP A 48 0.91 -9.32 -1.75
N LEU A 49 1.59 -8.96 -2.83
CA LEU A 49 1.34 -7.72 -3.57
C LEU A 49 -0.08 -7.71 -4.17
N ASP A 50 -0.54 -8.83 -4.71
CA ASP A 50 -1.83 -8.91 -5.40
C ASP A 50 -2.98 -8.75 -4.40
N ALA A 51 -2.90 -9.45 -3.27
CA ALA A 51 -3.86 -9.32 -2.18
C ALA A 51 -3.85 -7.91 -1.57
N MET A 52 -2.68 -7.28 -1.44
CA MET A 52 -2.58 -5.92 -0.92
C MET A 52 -3.17 -4.91 -1.90
N LEU A 53 -2.88 -5.01 -3.20
CA LEU A 53 -3.48 -4.14 -4.22
C LEU A 53 -5.00 -4.25 -4.25
N ALA A 54 -5.54 -5.47 -4.16
CA ALA A 54 -6.98 -5.69 -4.08
C ALA A 54 -7.58 -4.99 -2.85
N ALA A 55 -6.99 -5.19 -1.67
CA ALA A 55 -7.45 -4.56 -0.44
C ALA A 55 -7.33 -3.02 -0.46
N LEU A 56 -6.28 -2.50 -1.12
CA LEU A 56 -6.09 -1.06 -1.34
C LEU A 56 -7.18 -0.51 -2.27
N ASP A 57 -7.47 -1.18 -3.38
CA ASP A 57 -8.52 -0.82 -4.33
C ASP A 57 -9.89 -0.78 -3.65
N GLU A 58 -10.21 -1.80 -2.85
CA GLU A 58 -11.44 -1.86 -2.06
C GLU A 58 -11.52 -0.70 -1.05
N ALA A 59 -10.43 -0.38 -0.37
CA ALA A 59 -10.39 0.71 0.61
C ALA A 59 -10.60 2.10 0.00
N VAL A 60 -10.29 2.29 -1.29
CA VAL A 60 -10.51 3.56 -2.02
C VAL A 60 -11.78 3.56 -2.86
N ALA A 61 -12.38 2.40 -3.12
CA ALA A 61 -13.64 2.26 -3.85
C ALA A 61 -14.87 2.51 -2.95
N GLY A 62 -14.73 2.41 -1.62
CA GLY A 62 -15.76 2.72 -0.62
C GLY A 62 -15.60 4.08 0.06
#